data_AF-A0AAW0NEH1-F1
#
_entry.id   AF-A0AAW0NEH1-F1
#
_cell.length_a   1.000
_cell.length_b   1.000
_cell.length_c   1.000
_cell.angle_alpha   90.00
_cell.angle_beta   90.00
_cell.angle_gamma   90.00
#
_symmetry.space_group_name_H-M   'P 1'
#
loop_
_entity.id
_entity.type
_entity.pdbx_description
1 polymer ?
#
loop_
_entity_poly.entity_id
_entity_poly.type
_entity_poly.pdbx_seq_one_letter_code
_entity_poly.pdbx_strand_id
1 'polypeptide(L)'
;MSAANISGFSKLPDHIQNFLFYRHCRHFPMLLDMPDKCGGPEQSSDVFLLLVIKSSPENYERREVLRKTQRSEEMRLNGLLRAEQNENKDILQWDFDESFFNLTLKQILFLEWMERNCPKGRFVFNGDDDVFANTDGMVEYLQDLPKIMEAVIFTLALLKYITLRRAGDRAKMAAAFLVSDHKI
;
A
#
# COMPACT_ATOMS: atom_id res chain seq x y z
N MET A 1 -8.28 5.37 -27.50
CA MET A 1 -9.72 5.54 -27.79
C MET A 1 -10.29 6.54 -26.81
N SER A 2 -10.99 7.57 -27.28
CA SER A 2 -11.65 8.56 -26.42
C SER A 2 -12.89 7.95 -25.77
N ALA A 3 -13.12 8.22 -24.48
CA ALA A 3 -14.30 7.76 -23.74
C ALA A 3 -15.61 8.23 -24.40
N ALA A 4 -15.59 9.39 -25.05
CA ALA A 4 -16.72 9.96 -25.79
C ALA A 4 -17.16 9.13 -27.01
N ASN A 5 -16.32 8.22 -27.52
CA ASN A 5 -16.67 7.35 -28.66
C ASN A 5 -17.33 6.03 -28.24
N ILE A 6 -17.55 5.82 -26.93
CA ILE A 6 -18.22 4.62 -26.43
C ILE A 6 -19.73 4.78 -26.66
N SER A 7 -20.34 3.85 -27.39
CA SER A 7 -21.79 3.86 -27.62
C SER A 7 -22.55 3.80 -26.29
N GLY A 8 -23.49 4.72 -26.09
CA GLY A 8 -24.29 4.79 -24.87
C GLY A 8 -23.54 5.34 -23.64
N PHE A 9 -22.37 5.96 -23.82
CA PHE A 9 -21.57 6.51 -22.73
C PHE A 9 -22.35 7.40 -21.76
N SER A 10 -23.18 8.32 -22.28
CA SER A 10 -24.00 9.24 -21.47
C SER A 10 -25.11 8.56 -20.67
N LYS A 11 -25.38 7.27 -20.90
CA LYS A 11 -26.34 6.48 -20.13
C LYS A 11 -25.67 5.70 -18.99
N LEU A 12 -24.34 5.71 -18.91
CA LEU A 12 -23.60 5.02 -17.85
C LEU A 12 -23.69 5.82 -16.54
N PRO A 13 -23.58 5.17 -15.36
CA PRO A 13 -23.44 5.89 -14.10
C PRO A 13 -22.20 6.78 -14.06
N ASP A 14 -22.27 7.90 -13.33
CA ASP A 14 -21.20 8.92 -13.28
C ASP A 14 -19.83 8.35 -12.90
N HIS A 15 -19.79 7.41 -11.94
CA HIS A 15 -18.54 6.78 -11.52
C HIS A 15 -17.88 5.95 -12.64
N ILE A 16 -18.67 5.31 -13.51
CA ILE A 16 -18.17 4.58 -14.68
C ILE A 16 -17.72 5.57 -15.75
N GLN A 17 -18.48 6.64 -15.97
CA GLN A 17 -18.09 7.70 -16.90
C GLN A 17 -16.75 8.31 -16.50
N ASN A 18 -16.59 8.67 -15.22
CA ASN A 18 -15.35 9.22 -14.66
C ASN A 18 -14.19 8.24 -14.82
N PHE A 19 -14.39 6.98 -14.45
CA PHE A 19 -13.36 5.95 -14.64
C PHE A 19 -12.91 5.87 -16.10
N LEU A 20 -13.83 5.84 -17.06
CA LEU A 20 -13.52 5.74 -18.48
C LEU A 20 -12.87 7.02 -19.03
N PHE A 21 -13.28 8.20 -18.60
CA PHE A 21 -12.66 9.47 -18.98
C PHE A 21 -11.22 9.55 -18.50
N TYR A 22 -10.98 9.31 -17.21
CA TYR A 22 -9.68 9.51 -16.58
C TYR A 22 -8.80 8.26 -16.55
N ARG A 23 -9.20 7.16 -17.21
CA ARG A 23 -8.44 5.89 -17.24
C ARG A 23 -7.00 5.99 -17.76
N HIS A 24 -6.62 7.10 -18.39
CA HIS A 24 -5.29 7.33 -18.94
C HIS A 24 -4.44 8.24 -18.03
N CYS A 25 -5.06 8.91 -17.06
CA CYS A 25 -4.36 9.67 -16.03
C CYS A 25 -3.69 8.68 -15.07
N ARG A 26 -2.36 8.79 -14.96
CA ARG A 26 -1.53 7.95 -14.09
C ARG A 26 -0.58 8.75 -13.21
N HIS A 27 -0.50 10.06 -13.43
CA HIS A 27 0.38 10.93 -12.68
C HIS A 27 -0.45 11.74 -11.69
N PHE A 28 -0.24 11.48 -10.41
CA PHE A 28 -0.91 12.16 -9.31
C PHE A 28 0.14 12.56 -8.29
N PRO A 29 0.16 13.82 -7.82
CA PRO A 29 1.15 14.26 -6.85
C PRO A 29 0.91 13.57 -5.50
N MET A 30 1.99 13.37 -4.75
CA MET A 30 1.90 12.91 -3.38
C MET A 30 1.63 14.07 -2.43
N LEU A 31 0.66 13.89 -1.54
CA LEU A 31 0.31 14.82 -0.47
C LEU A 31 1.07 14.53 0.82
N LEU A 32 1.34 13.23 1.08
CA LEU A 32 2.12 12.72 2.21
C LEU A 32 3.05 11.63 1.70
N ASP A 33 4.36 11.80 1.93
CA ASP A 33 5.42 10.89 1.49
C ASP A 33 6.28 10.43 2.68
N MET A 34 6.86 9.24 2.56
CA MET A 34 7.71 8.59 3.56
C MET A 34 8.95 7.93 2.93
N PRO A 35 9.84 8.69 2.26
CA PRO A 35 10.96 8.13 1.48
C PRO A 35 11.87 7.21 2.31
N ASP A 36 11.99 7.47 3.61
CA ASP A 36 12.83 6.69 4.53
C ASP A 36 12.14 5.48 5.17
N LYS A 37 10.93 5.11 4.73
CA LYS A 37 10.16 3.99 5.31
C LYS A 37 10.94 2.66 5.31
N CYS A 38 11.77 2.44 4.29
CA CYS A 38 12.64 1.27 4.19
C CYS A 38 14.09 1.52 4.67
N GLY A 39 14.34 2.63 5.38
CA GLY A 39 15.71 3.13 5.66
C GLY A 39 16.36 3.82 4.45
N GLY A 40 15.55 4.19 3.46
CA GLY A 40 15.98 4.71 2.17
C GLY A 40 16.38 3.60 1.17
N PRO A 41 16.70 3.97 -0.07
CA PRO A 41 16.92 3.01 -1.16
C PRO A 41 18.06 2.01 -0.87
N GLU A 42 19.13 2.48 -0.22
CA GLU A 42 20.31 1.64 0.06
C GLU A 42 20.10 0.62 1.17
N GLN A 43 19.33 0.97 2.22
CA GLN A 43 19.05 0.10 3.36
C GLN A 43 17.78 -0.74 3.17
N SER A 44 17.08 -0.57 2.04
CA SER A 44 15.83 -1.28 1.77
C SER A 44 15.98 -2.82 1.72
N SER A 45 17.20 -3.33 1.57
CA SER A 45 17.51 -4.77 1.68
C SER A 45 17.30 -5.36 3.07
N ASP A 46 17.26 -4.51 4.10
CA ASP A 46 17.00 -4.94 5.46
C ASP A 46 15.53 -5.31 5.64
N VAL A 47 14.63 -4.73 4.85
CA VAL A 47 13.19 -5.00 4.91
C VAL A 47 12.87 -6.34 4.27
N PHE A 48 12.55 -7.32 5.12
CA PHE A 48 12.16 -8.67 4.70
C PHE A 48 10.72 -8.71 4.18
N LEU A 49 9.79 -8.06 4.88
CA LEU A 49 8.38 -8.00 4.52
C LEU A 49 7.85 -6.57 4.69
N LEU A 50 7.36 -5.98 3.60
CA LEU A 50 6.65 -4.72 3.58
C LEU A 50 5.14 -4.97 3.57
N LEU A 51 4.45 -4.55 4.63
CA LEU A 51 2.99 -4.58 4.71
C LEU A 51 2.43 -3.31 4.08
N VAL A 52 1.51 -3.48 3.14
CA VAL A 52 0.92 -2.40 2.36
C VAL A 52 -0.58 -2.53 2.48
N ILE A 53 -1.19 -1.62 3.24
CA ILE A 53 -2.60 -1.70 3.58
C ILE A 53 -3.34 -0.57 2.87
N LYS A 54 -4.24 -0.91 1.95
CA LYS A 54 -5.14 0.05 1.31
C LYS A 54 -6.18 0.49 2.34
N SER A 55 -6.36 1.80 2.51
CA SER A 55 -7.31 2.39 3.44
C SER A 55 -7.89 3.68 2.85
N SER A 56 -9.03 4.12 3.37
CA SER A 56 -9.64 5.41 3.05
C SER A 56 -9.33 6.44 4.15
N PRO A 57 -9.30 7.76 3.87
CA PRO A 57 -9.00 8.77 4.88
C PRO A 57 -9.84 8.65 6.16
N GLU A 58 -11.11 8.26 6.02
CA GLU A 58 -12.10 8.14 7.09
C GLU A 58 -11.84 6.95 8.02
N ASN A 59 -11.09 5.93 7.55
CA ASN A 59 -10.86 4.67 8.26
C ASN A 59 -9.74 4.75 9.31
N TYR A 60 -9.63 5.88 10.02
CA TYR A 60 -8.64 6.08 11.09
C TYR A 60 -8.69 4.95 12.13
N GLU A 61 -9.89 4.61 12.62
CA GLU A 61 -10.06 3.57 13.64
C GLU A 61 -9.58 2.19 13.16
N ARG A 62 -9.79 1.86 11.88
CA ARG A 62 -9.31 0.60 11.30
C ARG A 62 -7.78 0.55 11.27
N ARG A 63 -7.14 1.64 10.84
CA ARG A 63 -5.68 1.77 10.85
C ARG A 63 -5.12 1.68 12.27
N GLU A 64 -5.77 2.33 13.23
CA GLU A 64 -5.41 2.27 14.64
C GLU A 64 -5.49 0.85 15.20
N VAL A 65 -6.54 0.08 14.88
CA VAL A 65 -6.64 -1.33 15.28
C VAL A 65 -5.50 -2.14 14.69
N LEU A 66 -5.19 -1.95 13.40
CA LEU A 66 -4.08 -2.65 12.74
C LEU A 66 -2.71 -2.30 13.36
N ARG A 67 -2.51 -1.04 13.80
CA ARG A 67 -1.33 -0.64 14.60
C ARG A 67 -1.30 -1.33 15.98
N LYS A 68 -2.48 -1.45 16.62
CA LYS A 68 -2.66 -1.98 17.98
C LYS A 68 -2.66 -3.50 18.08
N THR A 69 -2.59 -4.23 16.96
CA THR A 69 -2.35 -5.68 16.97
C THR A 69 -0.99 -6.09 17.59
N GLN A 70 -0.13 -5.14 17.97
CA GLN A 70 1.08 -5.39 18.78
C GLN A 70 1.22 -4.59 20.11
N ARG A 71 0.23 -3.78 20.57
CA ARG A 71 0.29 -3.16 21.93
C ARG A 71 -1.05 -2.54 22.41
N SER A 72 -1.32 -2.65 23.72
CA SER A 72 -2.56 -2.28 24.40
C SER A 72 -2.89 -0.78 24.45
N GLU A 73 -4.19 -0.50 24.22
CA GLU A 73 -5.07 0.59 24.67
C GLU A 73 -4.50 2.01 24.92
N GLU A 74 -4.81 2.91 24.00
CA GLU A 74 -5.48 4.18 24.33
C GLU A 74 -6.21 4.74 23.09
N MET A 75 -7.47 5.14 23.24
CA MET A 75 -8.33 5.63 22.17
C MET A 75 -8.30 7.17 22.16
N ARG A 76 -7.66 7.76 21.15
CA ARG A 76 -7.79 9.19 20.83
C ARG A 76 -8.50 9.33 19.49
N LEU A 77 -9.70 9.88 19.55
CA LEU A 77 -10.57 10.19 18.41
C LEU A 77 -10.36 11.66 18.00
N ASN A 78 -10.18 11.89 16.70
CA ASN A 78 -9.99 13.16 15.96
C ASN A 78 -8.56 13.76 16.00
N GLY A 79 -7.99 14.29 14.90
CA GLY A 79 -8.49 14.53 13.54
C GLY A 79 -7.44 15.28 12.70
N LEU A 80 -7.58 15.22 11.37
CA LEU A 80 -6.61 15.53 10.29
C LEU A 80 -5.61 14.40 10.02
N LEU A 81 -5.68 13.83 8.80
CA LEU A 81 -4.73 12.82 8.28
C LEU A 81 -3.26 13.27 8.43
N ARG A 82 -3.00 14.58 8.41
CA ARG A 82 -1.67 15.16 8.71
C ARG A 82 -1.24 15.00 10.16
N ALA A 83 -2.15 15.11 11.12
CA ALA A 83 -1.86 14.87 12.53
C ALA A 83 -1.57 13.38 12.76
N GLU A 84 -2.40 12.49 12.21
CA GLU A 84 -2.15 11.05 12.22
C GLU A 84 -0.78 10.72 11.60
N GLN A 85 -0.44 11.35 10.48
CA GLN A 85 0.84 11.14 9.82
C GLN A 85 2.03 11.65 10.65
N ASN A 86 1.89 12.78 11.34
CA ASN A 86 2.95 13.30 12.22
C ASN A 86 3.27 12.34 13.36
N GLU A 87 2.25 11.64 13.87
CA GLU A 87 2.38 10.67 14.95
C GLU A 87 2.92 9.32 14.46
N ASN A 88 2.31 8.75 13.42
CA ASN A 88 2.55 7.37 13.01
C ASN A 88 3.56 7.22 11.87
N LYS A 89 3.71 8.24 11.02
CA LYS A 89 4.66 8.28 9.90
C LYS A 89 4.55 7.06 8.98
N ASP A 90 3.33 6.62 8.70
CA ASP A 90 3.04 5.38 7.98
C ASP A 90 2.04 5.55 6.84
N ILE A 91 1.56 6.75 6.57
CA ILE A 91 0.64 7.03 5.45
C ILE A 91 1.44 7.47 4.23
N LEU A 92 1.10 6.87 3.09
CA LEU A 92 1.42 7.37 1.75
C LEU A 92 0.11 7.88 1.15
N GLN A 93 0.07 9.18 0.82
CA GLN A 93 -1.14 9.82 0.30
C GLN A 93 -0.91 10.43 -1.09
N TRP A 94 -1.81 10.14 -2.03
CA TRP A 94 -1.84 10.76 -3.36
C TRP A 94 -3.09 11.60 -3.57
N ASP A 95 -2.96 12.66 -4.37
CA ASP A 95 -4.04 13.59 -4.74
C ASP A 95 -4.91 13.02 -5.87
N PHE A 96 -5.69 11.98 -5.56
CA PHE A 96 -6.79 11.51 -6.40
C PHE A 96 -7.97 11.08 -5.53
N ASP A 97 -9.17 11.11 -6.09
CA ASP A 97 -10.38 10.82 -5.32
C ASP A 97 -10.46 9.35 -4.91
N GLU A 98 -10.78 9.13 -3.63
CA GLU A 98 -11.06 7.79 -3.11
C GLU A 98 -12.28 7.18 -3.80
N SER A 99 -12.09 5.98 -4.35
CA SER A 99 -13.17 5.19 -4.97
C SER A 99 -12.72 3.75 -5.15
N PHE A 100 -13.68 2.83 -5.08
CA PHE A 100 -13.45 1.42 -5.43
C PHE A 100 -12.78 1.25 -6.81
N PHE A 101 -13.15 2.08 -7.80
CA PHE A 101 -12.60 2.02 -9.15
C PHE A 101 -11.15 2.52 -9.25
N ASN A 102 -10.70 3.28 -8.24
CA ASN A 102 -9.34 3.82 -8.18
C ASN A 102 -8.38 2.95 -7.34
N LEU A 103 -8.83 1.81 -6.80
CA LEU A 103 -7.97 0.90 -6.05
C LEU A 103 -6.79 0.37 -6.89
N THR A 104 -7.00 0.12 -8.19
CA THR A 104 -5.91 -0.26 -9.09
C THR A 104 -4.92 0.88 -9.32
N LEU A 105 -5.41 2.11 -9.40
CA LEU A 105 -4.54 3.30 -9.51
C LEU A 105 -3.70 3.47 -8.25
N LYS A 106 -4.32 3.31 -7.06
CA LYS A 106 -3.64 3.30 -5.76
C LYS A 106 -2.48 2.28 -5.74
N GLN A 107 -2.72 1.07 -6.24
CA GLN A 107 -1.71 0.03 -6.33
C GLN A 107 -0.56 0.40 -7.28
N ILE A 108 -0.87 0.92 -8.47
CA ILE A 108 0.13 1.32 -9.48
C ILE A 108 1.04 2.41 -8.92
N LEU A 109 0.46 3.45 -8.33
CA LEU A 109 1.19 4.58 -7.74
C LEU A 109 2.09 4.12 -6.58
N PHE A 110 1.61 3.18 -5.76
CA PHE A 110 2.44 2.56 -4.73
C PHE A 110 3.63 1.79 -5.32
N LEU A 111 3.42 1.02 -6.39
CA LEU A 111 4.52 0.28 -7.04
C LEU A 111 5.60 1.23 -7.57
N GLU A 112 5.21 2.34 -8.21
CA GLU A 112 6.14 3.38 -8.66
C GLU A 112 6.89 4.06 -7.51
N TRP A 113 6.22 4.24 -6.37
CA TRP A 113 6.86 4.77 -5.16
C TRP A 113 7.84 3.76 -4.55
N MET A 114 7.47 2.48 -4.54
CA MET A 114 8.27 1.42 -3.95
C MET A 114 9.54 1.14 -4.76
N GLU A 115 9.49 1.18 -6.09
CA GLU A 115 10.69 1.04 -6.93
C GLU A 115 11.73 2.13 -6.62
N ARG A 116 11.29 3.32 -6.23
CA ARG A 116 12.18 4.43 -5.88
C ARG A 116 12.70 4.34 -4.45
N ASN A 117 11.85 3.99 -3.49
CA ASN A 117 12.14 4.13 -2.06
C ASN A 117 12.51 2.81 -1.37
N CYS A 118 12.08 1.68 -1.92
CA CYS A 118 12.30 0.34 -1.38
C CYS A 118 12.76 -0.69 -2.45
N PRO A 119 13.72 -0.36 -3.35
CA PRO A 119 14.06 -1.20 -4.51
C PRO A 119 14.60 -2.59 -4.14
N LYS A 120 15.13 -2.77 -2.92
CA LYS A 120 15.73 -4.03 -2.45
C LYS A 120 14.85 -4.76 -1.42
N GLY A 121 13.63 -4.30 -1.15
CA GLY A 121 12.69 -5.00 -0.27
C GLY A 121 12.35 -6.40 -0.81
N ARG A 122 12.29 -7.41 0.07
CA ARG A 122 12.23 -8.82 -0.38
C ARG A 122 10.82 -9.33 -0.69
N PHE A 123 9.84 -9.02 0.16
CA PHE A 123 8.45 -9.42 -0.01
C PHE A 123 7.52 -8.26 0.30
N VAL A 124 6.39 -8.20 -0.41
CA VAL A 124 5.33 -7.23 -0.18
C VAL A 124 4.03 -7.97 0.05
N PHE A 125 3.36 -7.68 1.16
CA PHE A 125 1.98 -8.07 1.41
C PHE A 125 1.06 -6.90 1.13
N ASN A 126 0.16 -7.06 0.17
CA ASN A 126 -0.90 -6.10 -0.13
C ASN A 126 -2.21 -6.60 0.49
N GLY A 127 -2.77 -5.80 1.40
CA GLY A 127 -4.03 -6.08 2.06
C GLY A 127 -4.96 -4.87 2.07
N ASP A 128 -6.18 -5.09 2.53
CA ASP A 128 -7.17 -4.04 2.83
C ASP A 128 -7.23 -3.80 4.35
N ASP A 129 -7.81 -2.68 4.78
CA ASP A 129 -7.88 -2.32 6.20
C ASP A 129 -8.95 -3.08 7.01
N ASP A 130 -9.65 -4.02 6.38
CA ASP A 130 -10.67 -4.89 6.97
C ASP A 130 -10.28 -6.37 6.99
N VAL A 131 -9.03 -6.70 6.65
CA VAL A 131 -8.53 -8.08 6.71
C VAL A 131 -7.53 -8.27 7.86
N PHE A 132 -7.59 -9.45 8.48
CA PHE A 132 -6.59 -9.89 9.45
C PHE A 132 -5.42 -10.57 8.73
N ALA A 133 -4.18 -10.20 9.09
CA ALA A 133 -2.97 -10.78 8.55
C ALA A 133 -2.14 -11.45 9.66
N ASN A 134 -1.97 -12.78 9.59
CA ASN A 134 -1.02 -13.50 10.43
C ASN A 134 0.42 -13.29 9.93
N THR A 135 1.00 -12.15 10.30
CA THR A 135 2.31 -11.70 9.82
C THR A 135 3.45 -12.62 10.26
N ASP A 136 3.40 -13.14 11.49
CA ASP A 136 4.39 -14.11 11.99
C ASP A 136 4.38 -15.39 11.17
N GLY A 137 3.19 -15.95 10.91
CA GLY A 137 3.05 -17.14 10.06
C GLY A 137 3.47 -16.90 8.61
N MET A 138 3.25 -15.69 8.08
CA MET A 138 3.77 -15.33 6.75
C MET A 138 5.29 -15.27 6.75
N VAL A 139 5.92 -14.67 7.76
CA VAL A 139 7.38 -14.59 7.85
C VAL A 139 7.99 -15.99 7.95
N GLU A 140 7.45 -16.85 8.81
CA GLU A 140 7.88 -18.25 8.96
C GLU A 140 7.78 -19.00 7.62
N TYR A 141 6.61 -18.94 6.98
CA TYR A 141 6.40 -19.56 5.67
C TYR A 141 7.37 -19.03 4.61
N LEU A 142 7.56 -17.71 4.52
CA LEU A 142 8.40 -17.07 3.50
C LEU A 142 9.90 -17.32 3.72
N GLN A 143 10.34 -17.55 4.96
CA GLN A 143 11.73 -17.89 5.28
C GLN A 143 12.08 -19.32 4.86
N ASP A 144 11.12 -20.24 4.96
CA ASP A 144 11.30 -21.66 4.63
C ASP A 144 11.13 -21.96 3.14
N LEU A 145 10.74 -20.97 2.33
CA LEU A 145 10.59 -21.15 0.90
C LEU A 145 11.91 -21.49 0.21
N PRO A 146 11.92 -22.53 -0.66
CA PRO A 146 13.04 -22.78 -1.54
C PRO A 146 13.31 -21.56 -2.42
N LYS A 147 14.59 -21.18 -2.55
CA LYS A 147 15.03 -20.05 -3.39
C LYS A 147 14.55 -20.11 -4.86
N ILE A 148 14.19 -21.31 -5.34
CA ILE A 148 13.65 -21.52 -6.69
C ILE A 148 12.13 -21.24 -6.78
N MET A 149 11.39 -21.46 -5.68
CA MET A 149 9.95 -21.15 -5.57
C MET A 149 9.70 -19.68 -5.22
N GLU A 150 10.72 -19.04 -4.66
CA GLU A 150 10.78 -17.61 -4.39
C GLU A 150 10.45 -16.74 -5.62
N ALA A 151 10.62 -17.23 -6.86
CA ALA A 151 10.31 -16.49 -8.09
C ALA A 151 8.84 -16.63 -8.57
N VAL A 152 8.02 -17.47 -7.93
CA VAL A 152 6.70 -17.92 -8.46
C VAL A 152 5.53 -17.42 -7.60
N ILE A 153 5.77 -16.64 -6.56
CA ILE A 153 4.70 -16.16 -5.66
C ILE A 153 4.09 -14.87 -6.20
N PHE A 154 3.07 -15.04 -7.06
CA PHE A 154 1.98 -14.10 -7.30
C PHE A 154 0.67 -14.73 -6.80
N THR A 155 0.65 -15.26 -5.58
CA THR A 155 -0.60 -15.73 -4.97
C THR A 155 -1.34 -14.52 -4.42
N LEU A 156 -2.38 -14.07 -5.13
CA LEU A 156 -3.51 -13.13 -4.83
C LEU A 156 -3.34 -11.92 -3.87
N ALA A 157 -2.26 -11.78 -3.10
CA ALA A 157 -1.97 -10.73 -2.13
C ALA A 157 -0.45 -10.43 -1.96
N LEU A 158 0.46 -11.24 -2.53
CA LEU A 158 1.91 -11.02 -2.41
C LEU A 158 2.53 -10.58 -3.75
N LEU A 159 3.26 -9.45 -3.75
CA LEU A 159 4.09 -8.99 -4.87
C LEU A 159 5.56 -9.08 -4.44
N LYS A 160 6.45 -9.52 -5.35
CA LYS A 160 7.87 -9.73 -5.02
C LYS A 160 8.83 -8.91 -5.88
N TYR A 161 9.89 -8.40 -5.23
CA TYR A 161 11.15 -7.95 -5.83
C TYR A 161 12.32 -8.79 -5.27
N ILE A 162 13.27 -9.21 -6.11
CA ILE A 162 14.32 -10.17 -5.71
C ILE A 162 15.54 -9.43 -5.13
N THR A 163 15.86 -9.71 -3.87
CA THR A 163 17.19 -9.40 -3.28
C THR A 163 17.66 -10.53 -2.37
N LEU A 164 18.94 -10.91 -2.47
CA LEU A 164 19.56 -11.99 -1.69
C LEU A 164 20.01 -11.49 -0.31
N ARG A 165 19.67 -12.23 0.76
CA ARG A 165 20.12 -11.96 2.14
C ARG A 165 21.18 -12.97 2.60
N ARG A 166 22.07 -12.56 3.52
CA ARG A 166 22.88 -13.45 4.38
C ARG A 166 22.00 -14.06 5.49
N ALA A 167 22.25 -15.32 5.81
CA ALA A 167 21.55 -16.04 6.87
C ALA A 167 21.97 -15.52 8.27
N GLY A 168 21.01 -15.30 9.18
CA GLY A 168 21.29 -15.05 10.61
C GLY A 168 20.52 -13.92 11.30
N ASP A 169 20.00 -12.93 10.57
CA ASP A 169 19.37 -11.75 11.19
C ASP A 169 17.84 -11.90 11.35
N ARG A 170 17.22 -11.27 12.36
CA ARG A 170 15.74 -11.21 12.50
C ARG A 170 15.10 -10.59 11.25
N ALA A 171 13.95 -11.11 10.81
CA ALA A 171 13.21 -10.49 9.70
C ALA A 171 12.70 -9.10 10.13
N LYS A 172 13.25 -8.03 9.54
CA LYS A 172 12.76 -6.68 9.79
C LYS A 172 11.55 -6.44 8.89
N MET A 173 10.48 -5.93 9.49
CA MET A 173 9.25 -5.60 8.80
C MET A 173 9.08 -4.09 8.71
N ALA A 174 8.39 -3.63 7.68
CA ALA A 174 7.94 -2.25 7.54
C ALA A 174 6.45 -2.26 7.15
N ALA A 175 5.73 -1.18 7.46
CA ALA A 175 4.32 -1.04 7.12
C ALA A 175 3.99 0.36 6.59
N ALA A 176 3.10 0.42 5.60
CA ALA A 176 2.55 1.64 5.04
C ALA A 176 1.05 1.51 4.73
N PHE A 177 0.29 2.55 5.03
CA PHE A 177 -1.10 2.72 4.64
C PHE A 177 -1.19 3.54 3.36
N LEU A 178 -1.87 3.01 2.34
CA LEU A 178 -2.13 3.69 1.09
C LEU A 178 -3.47 4.41 1.17
N VAL A 179 -3.42 5.73 1.17
CA VAL A 179 -4.58 6.61 1.28
C VAL A 179 -4.64 7.50 0.04
N SER A 180 -5.83 7.84 -0.45
CA SER A 180 -5.99 8.86 -1.48
C SER A 180 -6.71 10.08 -0.91
N ASP A 181 -6.83 11.16 -1.68
CA ASP A 181 -7.53 12.34 -1.20
C ASP A 181 -9.04 12.11 -1.18
N HIS A 182 -9.73 12.85 -0.31
CA HIS A 182 -11.19 12.90 -0.28
C HIS A 182 -11.63 14.31 -0.61
N LYS A 183 -11.92 14.57 -1.89
CA LYS A 183 -12.52 15.84 -2.31
C LYS A 183 -14.01 15.80 -1.98
N ILE A 184 -14.41 16.67 -1.05
CA ILE A 184 -15.81 16.89 -0.63
C ILE A 184 -16.59 17.51 -1.79
#